data_AF-A0A6L8A235-F1
#
_entry.id   AF-A0A6L8A235-F1
#
_cell.length_a   1.000
_cell.length_b   1.000
_cell.length_c   1.000
_cell.angle_alpha   90.00
_cell.angle_beta   90.00
_cell.angle_gamma   90.00
#
_symmetry.space_group_name_H-M   'P 1'
#
loop_
_entity.id
_entity.type
_entity.pdbx_description
1 polymer ?
#
loop_
_entity_poly.entity_id
_entity_poly.type
_entity_poly.pdbx_seq_one_letter_code
_entity_poly.pdbx_strand_id
1 'polypeptide(L)'
;MTTDAPMFVPPSALDPVERAIHYPYAIPDCSFVFDKTGWRPAEIGGALTAGRHPVLACGSNRSPDQLARKYFDFDAATIPVQRAWLWDFDVVYAAHITGYGAISACPMPAPGVRVEVSVTWLSDDLTARMHATEGRGHSYDYAVLSRLDLALDGGGALDEVFAY
;
A
#
# COMPACT_ATOMS: atom_id res chain seq x y z
N MET A 1 22.91 -5.46 -1.88
CA MET A 1 23.06 -6.21 -0.63
C MET A 1 21.70 -6.24 0.03
N THR A 2 20.91 -7.29 -0.19
CA THR A 2 19.60 -7.47 0.43
C THR A 2 19.82 -8.01 1.84
N THR A 3 19.67 -7.15 2.84
CA THR A 3 19.45 -7.62 4.21
C THR A 3 18.00 -8.10 4.26
N ASP A 4 17.79 -9.41 4.09
CA ASP A 4 16.50 -10.06 4.29
C ASP A 4 16.14 -9.97 5.78
N ALA A 5 15.56 -8.84 6.17
CA ALA A 5 14.88 -8.75 7.45
C ALA A 5 13.83 -9.87 7.52
N PRO A 6 13.73 -10.60 8.65
CA PRO A 6 12.81 -11.73 8.76
C PRO A 6 11.38 -11.27 8.49
N MET A 7 10.61 -12.11 7.80
CA MET A 7 9.19 -11.87 7.56
C MET A 7 8.48 -11.61 8.89
N PHE A 8 7.74 -10.51 8.96
CA PHE A 8 6.90 -10.17 10.08
C PHE A 8 5.45 -10.37 9.70
N VAL A 9 4.76 -11.26 10.40
CA VAL A 9 3.31 -11.44 10.26
C VAL A 9 2.64 -10.71 11.42
N PRO A 10 2.05 -9.52 11.20
CA PRO A 10 1.39 -8.81 12.28
C PRO A 10 0.19 -9.64 12.79
N PRO A 11 -0.14 -9.56 14.09
CA PRO A 11 -1.30 -10.24 14.63
C PRO A 11 -2.58 -9.75 13.94
N SER A 12 -3.62 -10.57 13.95
CA SER A 12 -4.96 -10.19 13.53
C SER A 12 -5.95 -10.67 14.59
N ALA A 13 -6.86 -9.80 14.98
CA ALA A 13 -7.96 -10.15 15.88
C ALA A 13 -9.16 -10.77 15.13
N LEU A 14 -9.15 -10.73 13.80
CA LEU A 14 -10.19 -11.32 12.97
C LEU A 14 -10.05 -12.84 12.95
N ASP A 15 -11.19 -13.52 12.80
CA ASP A 15 -11.20 -14.92 12.40
C ASP A 15 -10.42 -15.09 11.06
N PRO A 16 -9.64 -16.18 10.88
CA PRO A 16 -8.88 -16.37 9.65
C PRO A 16 -9.71 -16.36 8.37
N VAL A 17 -10.95 -16.86 8.42
CA VAL A 17 -11.86 -16.86 7.27
C VAL A 17 -12.34 -15.44 7.01
N GLU A 18 -12.77 -14.70 8.04
CA GLU A 18 -13.15 -13.29 7.91
C GLU A 18 -12.02 -12.46 7.31
N ARG A 19 -10.79 -12.65 7.81
CA ARG A 19 -9.60 -11.98 7.29
C ARG A 19 -9.37 -12.27 5.81
N ALA A 20 -9.59 -13.52 5.38
CA ALA A 20 -9.39 -13.93 3.99
C ALA A 20 -10.46 -13.33 3.07
N ILE A 21 -11.74 -13.51 3.40
CA ILE A 21 -12.87 -13.15 2.52
C ILE A 21 -13.11 -11.64 2.45
N HIS A 22 -12.70 -10.89 3.46
CA HIS A 22 -12.88 -9.44 3.48
C HIS A 22 -11.76 -8.67 2.78
N TYR A 23 -10.70 -9.32 2.29
CA TYR A 23 -9.72 -8.67 1.43
C TYR A 23 -10.39 -7.97 0.23
N PRO A 24 -10.01 -6.73 -0.15
CA PRO A 24 -8.91 -5.90 0.34
C PRO A 24 -9.25 -4.98 1.55
N TYR A 25 -10.31 -5.30 2.28
CA TYR A 25 -10.91 -4.54 3.38
C TYR A 25 -11.53 -3.22 2.92
N ALA A 26 -12.11 -2.45 3.86
CA ALA A 26 -12.73 -1.17 3.53
C ALA A 26 -11.66 -0.18 3.04
N ILE A 27 -11.93 0.44 1.88
CA ILE A 27 -11.06 1.44 1.26
C ILE A 27 -11.81 2.77 1.26
N PRO A 28 -11.28 3.81 1.94
CA PRO A 28 -11.85 5.15 1.90
C PRO A 28 -11.92 5.70 0.47
N ASP A 29 -12.99 6.44 0.18
CA ASP A 29 -13.20 7.17 -1.07
C ASP A 29 -12.58 8.58 -1.05
N CYS A 30 -11.60 8.81 -0.18
CA CYS A 30 -10.85 10.06 -0.09
C CYS A 30 -9.38 9.79 0.24
N SER A 31 -8.52 10.76 -0.07
CA SER A 31 -7.18 10.78 0.49
C SER A 31 -7.24 10.99 2.01
N PHE A 32 -6.35 10.35 2.76
CA PHE A 32 -6.38 10.36 4.21
C PHE A 32 -5.00 10.32 4.85
N VAL A 33 -4.93 10.71 6.11
CA VAL A 33 -3.77 10.42 6.97
C VAL A 33 -4.18 9.38 7.98
N PHE A 34 -3.41 8.30 8.07
CA PHE A 34 -3.47 7.30 9.12
C PHE A 34 -2.41 7.59 10.19
N ASP A 35 -2.79 7.50 11.46
CA ASP A 35 -1.90 7.56 12.61
C ASP A 35 -2.41 6.67 13.76
N LYS A 36 -1.75 6.72 14.92
CA LYS A 36 -2.10 5.89 16.09
C LYS A 36 -3.54 6.11 16.60
N THR A 37 -4.14 7.27 16.32
CA THR A 37 -5.51 7.61 16.73
C THR A 37 -6.56 7.11 15.75
N GLY A 38 -6.16 6.60 14.59
CA GLY A 38 -7.04 6.11 13.54
C GLY A 38 -6.70 6.74 12.19
N TRP A 39 -7.72 7.11 11.43
CA TRP A 39 -7.52 7.82 10.16
C TRP A 39 -8.51 8.97 10.02
N ARG A 40 -8.14 9.96 9.22
CA ARG A 40 -9.00 11.09 8.87
C ARG A 40 -8.77 11.55 7.44
N PRO A 41 -9.82 12.01 6.72
CA PRO A 41 -9.65 12.65 5.42
C PRO A 41 -8.64 13.80 5.49
N ALA A 42 -7.82 13.93 4.46
CA ALA A 42 -6.81 14.98 4.37
C ALA A 42 -6.35 15.21 2.93
N GLU A 43 -6.10 16.48 2.61
CA GLU A 43 -5.34 16.88 1.42
C GLU A 43 -3.85 16.54 1.63
N ILE A 44 -3.26 15.80 0.68
CA ILE A 44 -1.89 15.31 0.80
C ILE A 44 -0.94 16.23 0.01
N GLY A 45 -0.41 17.24 0.70
CA GLY A 45 0.54 18.20 0.15
C GLY A 45 2.01 17.91 0.48
N GLY A 46 2.92 18.74 -0.05
CA GLY A 46 4.37 18.56 0.07
C GLY A 46 4.91 18.39 1.49
N ALA A 47 4.30 19.02 2.50
CA ALA A 47 4.71 18.85 3.89
C ALA A 47 4.51 17.40 4.42
N LEU A 48 3.52 16.69 3.88
CA LEU A 48 3.23 15.31 4.24
C LEU A 48 4.05 14.31 3.41
N THR A 49 4.52 14.69 2.23
CA THR A 49 5.22 13.78 1.29
C THR A 49 6.74 13.98 1.27
N ALA A 50 7.24 15.15 1.69
CA ALA A 50 8.65 15.47 1.67
C ALA A 50 9.50 14.46 2.48
N GLY A 51 10.55 13.94 1.85
CA GLY A 51 11.47 12.99 2.47
C GLY A 51 10.89 11.58 2.66
N ARG A 52 9.76 11.26 2.01
CA ARG A 52 9.10 9.96 2.11
C ARG A 52 9.14 9.21 0.78
N HIS A 53 9.08 7.89 0.88
CA HIS A 53 9.00 6.96 -0.25
C HIS A 53 7.55 6.82 -0.69
N PRO A 54 7.22 7.14 -1.96
CA PRO A 54 5.91 6.84 -2.52
C PRO A 54 5.85 5.34 -2.84
N VAL A 55 4.93 4.64 -2.18
CA VAL A 55 4.71 3.20 -2.40
C VAL A 55 3.29 3.00 -2.92
N LEU A 56 3.16 2.32 -4.06
CA LEU A 56 1.91 1.98 -4.70
C LEU A 56 1.10 1.01 -3.82
N ALA A 57 -0.16 1.32 -3.63
CA ALA A 57 -1.14 0.49 -2.94
C ALA A 57 -2.32 0.23 -3.88
N CYS A 58 -2.40 -0.98 -4.43
CA CYS A 58 -3.52 -1.43 -5.26
C CYS A 58 -4.46 -2.41 -4.55
N GLY A 59 -4.06 -2.95 -3.40
CA GLY A 59 -4.84 -3.89 -2.59
C GLY A 59 -5.02 -3.43 -1.15
N SER A 60 -4.87 -4.35 -0.18
CA SER A 60 -5.15 -4.07 1.23
C SER A 60 -4.37 -2.90 1.84
N ASN A 61 -3.23 -2.49 1.27
CA ASN A 61 -2.47 -1.33 1.78
C ASN A 61 -3.20 0.01 1.57
N ARG A 62 -4.31 0.01 0.82
CA ARG A 62 -5.24 1.14 0.72
C ARG A 62 -6.15 1.27 1.95
N SER A 63 -6.27 0.22 2.76
CA SER A 63 -7.21 0.16 3.88
C SER A 63 -6.57 0.64 5.19
N PRO A 64 -7.22 1.57 5.92
CA PRO A 64 -6.80 1.95 7.27
C PRO A 64 -6.68 0.75 8.23
N ASP A 65 -7.56 -0.25 8.12
CA ASP A 65 -7.56 -1.42 9.01
C ASP A 65 -6.29 -2.27 8.81
N GLN A 66 -5.86 -2.42 7.56
CA GLN A 66 -4.62 -3.12 7.26
C GLN A 66 -3.40 -2.32 7.72
N LEU A 67 -3.41 -0.99 7.60
CA LEU A 67 -2.34 -0.14 8.11
C LEU A 67 -2.28 -0.21 9.64
N ALA A 68 -3.41 -0.11 10.33
CA ALA A 68 -3.52 -0.31 11.77
C ALA A 68 -2.93 -1.65 12.21
N ARG A 69 -3.21 -2.72 11.46
CA ARG A 69 -2.67 -4.04 11.72
C ARG A 69 -1.15 -4.10 11.51
N LYS A 70 -0.61 -3.52 10.45
CA LYS A 70 0.83 -3.55 10.13
C LYS A 70 1.68 -2.72 11.07
N TYR A 71 1.13 -1.63 11.58
CA TYR A 71 1.83 -0.61 12.36
C TYR A 71 1.31 -0.50 13.80
N PHE A 72 0.66 -1.56 14.32
CA PHE A 72 0.00 -1.54 15.64
C PHE A 72 0.94 -1.16 16.81
N ASP A 73 2.23 -1.47 16.68
CA ASP A 73 3.31 -1.23 17.64
C ASP A 73 4.18 -0.01 17.28
N PHE A 74 3.79 0.79 16.28
CA PHE A 74 4.44 2.05 15.94
C PHE A 74 3.64 3.23 16.49
N ASP A 75 4.03 3.75 17.66
CA ASP A 75 3.29 4.84 18.30
C ASP A 75 3.38 6.17 17.55
N ALA A 76 4.47 6.37 16.78
CA ALA A 76 4.69 7.56 15.97
C ALA A 76 4.38 7.36 14.47
N ALA A 77 3.71 6.26 14.09
CA ALA A 77 3.34 6.06 12.69
C ALA A 77 2.40 7.18 12.22
N THR A 78 2.76 7.83 11.12
CA THR A 78 1.90 8.76 10.38
C THR A 78 2.05 8.43 8.91
N ILE A 79 1.01 7.92 8.27
CA ILE A 79 1.01 7.45 6.88
C ILE A 79 -0.03 8.25 6.10
N PRO A 80 0.39 9.26 5.32
CA PRO A 80 -0.41 9.84 4.26
C PRO A 80 -0.70 8.78 3.20
N VAL A 81 -1.97 8.61 2.88
CA VAL A 81 -2.48 7.74 1.82
C VAL A 81 -3.20 8.64 0.83
N GLN A 82 -2.57 8.84 -0.32
CA GLN A 82 -3.07 9.71 -1.37
C GLN A 82 -3.76 8.88 -2.44
N ARG A 83 -5.01 9.18 -2.77
CA ARG A 83 -5.69 8.55 -3.91
C ARG A 83 -4.97 8.93 -5.19
N ALA A 84 -5.00 8.04 -6.17
CA ALA A 84 -4.36 8.27 -7.45
C ALA A 84 -5.05 7.47 -8.56
N TRP A 85 -4.86 7.93 -9.79
CA TRP A 85 -5.31 7.26 -11.01
C TRP A 85 -4.11 6.84 -11.82
N LEU A 86 -4.01 5.53 -12.09
CA LEU A 86 -2.93 4.95 -12.88
C LEU A 86 -3.46 4.59 -14.27
N TRP A 87 -2.81 5.08 -15.32
CA TRP A 87 -3.12 4.74 -16.70
C TRP A 87 -2.26 3.59 -17.22
N ASP A 88 -2.76 2.87 -18.22
CA ASP A 88 -2.15 1.72 -18.88
C ASP A 88 -1.91 0.51 -17.97
N PHE A 89 -2.61 0.45 -16.85
CA PHE A 89 -2.62 -0.68 -15.92
C PHE A 89 -4.04 -1.01 -15.48
N ASP A 90 -4.23 -2.26 -15.07
CA ASP A 90 -5.38 -2.71 -14.29
C ASP A 90 -4.91 -3.44 -13.03
N VAL A 91 -5.80 -3.60 -12.06
CA VAL A 91 -5.54 -4.36 -10.83
C VAL A 91 -6.22 -5.71 -10.95
N VAL A 92 -5.42 -6.76 -11.08
CA VAL A 92 -5.88 -8.14 -11.23
C VAL A 92 -5.57 -8.95 -9.98
N TYR A 93 -6.08 -10.18 -9.93
CA TYR A 93 -5.70 -11.14 -8.91
C TYR A 93 -4.29 -11.68 -9.14
N ALA A 94 -3.48 -11.72 -8.09
CA ALA A 94 -2.20 -12.39 -8.10
C ALA A 94 -2.36 -13.89 -8.32
N ALA A 95 -1.38 -14.51 -8.98
CA ALA A 95 -1.34 -15.96 -9.22
C ALA A 95 -0.88 -16.77 -7.98
N HIS A 96 -1.17 -16.29 -6.77
CA HIS A 96 -0.84 -16.97 -5.52
C HIS A 96 -1.87 -16.66 -4.42
N ILE A 97 -1.91 -17.53 -3.41
CA ILE A 97 -2.72 -17.34 -2.21
C ILE A 97 -1.80 -16.85 -1.09
N THR A 98 -2.18 -15.76 -0.43
CA THR A 98 -1.44 -15.21 0.72
C THR A 98 -1.44 -16.21 1.89
N GLY A 99 -0.49 -16.07 2.82
CA GLY A 99 -0.40 -16.96 3.98
C GLY A 99 -1.62 -16.98 4.91
N TYR A 100 -2.58 -16.06 4.73
CA TYR A 100 -3.85 -16.03 5.47
C TYR A 100 -5.07 -16.37 4.59
N GLY A 101 -4.87 -16.90 3.38
CA GLY A 101 -5.94 -17.47 2.57
C GLY A 101 -6.63 -16.52 1.57
N ALA A 102 -6.22 -15.26 1.48
CA ALA A 102 -6.75 -14.32 0.48
C ALA A 102 -5.96 -14.40 -0.85
N ILE A 103 -6.63 -14.08 -1.96
CA ILE A 103 -5.97 -13.81 -3.25
C ILE A 103 -5.70 -12.31 -3.31
N SER A 104 -4.43 -11.93 -3.34
CA SER A 104 -4.02 -10.53 -3.31
C SER A 104 -4.18 -9.83 -4.65
N ALA A 105 -4.19 -8.51 -4.62
CA ALA A 105 -4.14 -7.65 -5.80
C ALA A 105 -2.73 -7.60 -6.39
N CYS A 106 -2.64 -7.47 -7.71
CA CYS A 106 -1.40 -7.28 -8.47
C CYS A 106 -1.66 -6.28 -9.60
N PRO A 107 -0.86 -5.21 -9.74
CA PRO A 107 -0.98 -4.30 -10.89
C PRO A 107 -0.38 -4.97 -12.13
N MET A 108 -1.11 -4.98 -13.25
CA MET A 108 -0.68 -5.58 -14.51
C MET A 108 -0.84 -4.58 -15.66
N PRO A 109 0.11 -4.50 -16.62
CA PRO A 109 -0.05 -3.66 -17.80
C PRO A 109 -1.32 -3.99 -18.58
N ALA A 110 -2.10 -2.97 -18.89
CA ALA A 110 -3.34 -3.03 -19.63
C ALA A 110 -3.52 -1.71 -20.41
N PRO A 111 -2.98 -1.61 -21.64
CA PRO A 111 -2.98 -0.36 -22.40
C PRO A 111 -4.39 0.23 -22.59
N GLY A 112 -4.54 1.52 -22.36
CA GLY A 112 -5.80 2.27 -22.46
C GLY A 112 -6.74 2.11 -21.24
N VAL A 113 -6.36 1.31 -20.24
CA VAL A 113 -7.13 1.18 -19.00
C VAL A 113 -6.71 2.26 -18.01
N ARG A 114 -7.66 2.74 -17.21
CA ARG A 114 -7.40 3.62 -16.07
C ARG A 114 -7.98 3.00 -14.82
N VAL A 115 -7.15 2.81 -13.80
CA VAL A 115 -7.54 2.18 -12.53
C VAL A 115 -7.27 3.10 -11.35
N GLU A 116 -8.15 3.04 -10.35
CA GLU A 116 -7.95 3.77 -9.10
C GLU A 116 -7.04 2.96 -8.16
N VAL A 117 -6.00 3.63 -7.68
CA VAL A 117 -5.02 3.11 -6.72
C VAL A 117 -4.81 4.13 -5.60
N SER A 118 -3.86 3.86 -4.71
CA SER A 118 -3.38 4.85 -3.74
C SER A 118 -1.86 4.82 -3.66
N VAL A 119 -1.28 5.89 -3.14
CA VAL A 119 0.14 5.99 -2.80
C VAL A 119 0.24 6.16 -1.30
N THR A 120 0.90 5.23 -0.62
CA THR A 120 1.29 5.40 0.78
C THR A 120 2.64 6.09 0.84
N TRP A 121 2.72 7.20 1.55
CA TRP A 121 3.96 7.97 1.72
C TRP A 121 4.68 7.58 3.01
N LEU A 122 5.74 6.79 2.89
CA LEU A 122 6.38 6.13 4.02
C LEU A 122 7.76 6.74 4.32
N SER A 123 8.05 7.02 5.59
CA SER A 123 9.43 7.28 6.04
C SER A 123 10.27 6.00 5.99
N ASP A 124 11.58 6.10 6.19
CA ASP A 124 12.50 4.96 6.13
C ASP A 124 12.11 3.81 7.09
N ASP A 125 11.74 4.15 8.33
CA ASP A 125 11.32 3.18 9.35
C ASP A 125 9.99 2.49 9.00
N LEU A 126 9.02 3.25 8.48
CA LEU A 126 7.73 2.70 8.03
C LEU A 126 7.89 1.83 6.79
N THR A 127 8.84 2.18 5.92
CA THR A 127 9.21 1.44 4.72
C THR A 127 9.88 0.11 5.10
N ALA A 128 10.78 0.11 6.08
CA ALA A 128 11.39 -1.10 6.62
C ALA A 128 10.33 -2.06 7.21
N ARG A 129 9.34 -1.52 7.94
CA ARG A 129 8.20 -2.33 8.41
C ARG A 129 7.36 -2.86 7.25
N MET A 130 7.09 -2.06 6.23
CA MET A 130 6.36 -2.52 5.04
C MET A 130 7.07 -3.70 4.38
N HIS A 131 8.40 -3.61 4.17
CA HIS A 131 9.23 -4.70 3.63
C HIS A 131 9.07 -6.01 4.40
N ALA A 132 9.14 -5.94 5.73
CA ALA A 132 9.00 -7.12 6.59
C ALA A 132 7.61 -7.76 6.47
N THR A 133 6.56 -6.98 6.22
CA THR A 133 5.17 -7.48 6.11
C THR A 133 4.77 -7.99 4.73
N GLU A 134 5.44 -7.57 3.66
CA GLU A 134 5.14 -7.98 2.28
C GLU A 134 5.86 -9.28 1.87
N GLY A 135 6.68 -9.86 2.75
CA GLY A 135 7.35 -11.13 2.49
C GLY A 135 8.25 -11.05 1.25
N ARG A 136 9.08 -10.01 1.17
CA ARG A 136 10.05 -9.83 0.07
C ARG A 136 10.81 -11.12 -0.22
N GLY A 137 10.90 -11.50 -1.48
CA GLY A 137 11.58 -12.73 -1.93
C GLY A 137 10.82 -14.03 -1.65
N HIS A 138 9.61 -13.96 -1.08
CA HIS A 138 8.71 -15.10 -0.87
C HIS A 138 7.36 -14.92 -1.58
N SER A 139 6.75 -13.74 -1.46
CA SER A 139 5.43 -13.44 -2.05
C SER A 139 5.46 -12.30 -3.06
N TYR A 140 6.36 -11.34 -2.88
CA TYR A 140 6.52 -10.18 -3.75
C TYR A 140 7.98 -9.76 -3.90
N ASP A 141 8.30 -9.16 -5.04
CA ASP A 141 9.57 -8.46 -5.27
C ASP A 141 9.36 -6.97 -5.02
N TYR A 142 10.34 -6.28 -4.47
CA TYR A 142 10.25 -4.84 -4.43
C TYR A 142 10.93 -4.22 -5.64
N ALA A 143 10.13 -3.46 -6.38
CA ALA A 143 10.57 -2.85 -7.63
C ALA A 143 10.25 -1.35 -7.64
N VAL A 144 10.94 -0.66 -8.53
CA VAL A 144 10.54 0.68 -8.99
C VAL A 144 9.78 0.49 -10.28
N LEU A 145 8.50 0.86 -10.28
CA LEU A 145 7.73 1.02 -11.50
C LEU A 145 8.01 2.42 -12.04
N SER A 146 8.45 2.52 -13.29
CA SER A 146 8.87 3.77 -13.92
C SER A 146 8.13 3.98 -15.24
N ARG A 147 8.18 5.22 -15.76
CA ARG A 147 7.45 5.65 -16.96
C ARG A 147 5.94 5.49 -16.78
N LEU A 148 5.46 5.83 -15.59
CA LEU A 148 4.05 5.79 -15.24
C LEU A 148 3.35 7.10 -15.58
N ASP A 149 2.06 7.00 -15.87
CA ASP A 149 1.13 8.13 -15.78
C ASP A 149 0.25 7.88 -14.54
N LEU A 150 0.77 8.32 -13.39
CA LEU A 150 0.12 8.20 -12.09
C LEU A 150 -0.29 9.59 -11.59
N ALA A 151 -1.53 9.98 -11.86
CA ALA A 151 -2.09 11.26 -11.44
C ALA A 151 -2.53 11.20 -9.97
N LEU A 152 -2.04 12.14 -9.15
CA LEU A 152 -2.35 12.19 -7.72
C LEU A 152 -3.59 13.05 -7.44
N ASP A 153 -4.41 12.61 -6.49
CA ASP A 153 -5.51 13.40 -5.93
C ASP A 153 -4.97 14.67 -5.24
N GLY A 154 -5.68 15.79 -5.39
CA GLY A 154 -5.18 17.11 -4.99
C GLY A 154 -4.14 17.74 -5.95
N GLY A 155 -3.78 17.04 -7.03
CA GLY A 155 -2.91 17.53 -8.10
C GLY A 155 -1.47 17.00 -8.03
N GLY A 156 -0.79 17.09 -9.18
CA GLY A 156 0.53 16.49 -9.39
C GLY A 156 0.45 15.09 -9.99
N ALA A 157 1.61 14.56 -10.36
CA ALA A 157 1.75 13.22 -10.90
C ALA A 157 3.10 12.64 -10.52
N LEU A 158 3.19 11.31 -10.51
CA LEU A 158 4.45 10.58 -10.37
C LEU A 158 4.73 9.81 -11.67
N ASP A 159 5.97 9.87 -12.13
CA ASP A 159 6.48 9.03 -13.22
C ASP A 159 7.14 7.75 -12.69
N GLU A 160 7.50 7.72 -11.41
CA GLU A 160 8.06 6.57 -10.71
C GLU A 160 7.41 6.34 -9.34
N VAL A 161 7.24 5.07 -8.96
CA VAL A 161 6.72 4.66 -7.64
C VAL A 161 7.34 3.32 -7.24
N PHE A 162 7.51 3.11 -5.94
CA PHE A 162 7.87 1.79 -5.44
C PHE A 162 6.65 0.87 -5.37
N ALA A 163 6.82 -0.41 -5.67
CA ALA A 163 5.74 -1.40 -5.59
C ALA A 163 6.26 -2.72 -5.02
N TYR A 164 5.31 -3.54 -4.55
CA TYR A 164 5.51 -4.96 -4.21
C TYR A 164 4.73 -5.80 -5.21
#